data_AF-A0A952VHM9-F1
#
_entry.id   AF-A0A952VHM9-F1
#
_cell.length_a   1.000
_cell.length_b   1.000
_cell.length_c   1.000
_cell.angle_alpha   90.00
_cell.angle_beta   90.00
_cell.angle_gamma   90.00
#
_symmetry.space_group_name_H-M   'P 1'
#
loop_
_entity.id
_entity.type
_entity.pdbx_description
1 polymer ?
#
loop_
_entity_poly.entity_id
_entity_poly.type
_entity_poly.pdbx_seq_one_letter_code
_entity_poly.pdbx_strand_id
1 'polypeptide(L)'
;MVHSISAPKKTILSVFTVVGFVLLLGCKSMPTLEQQEQLVQGENLVLDQITSRAVVNAWGGPPFYHSEFAYFFVMPDLSMIPRSRVAMGEVPKGWSGGVHAGESVYFAYPDRGWLLVFFDERLVYREKLQPDELRTLTKGWAYEARFKTGIDESSRP
;
A
#
# COMPACT_ATOMS: atom_id res chain seq x y z
N MET A 1 -53.19 16.49 -55.19
CA MET A 1 -53.81 17.26 -54.08
C MET A 1 -54.11 16.26 -52.96
N VAL A 2 -53.27 16.16 -51.93
CA VAL A 2 -53.23 17.02 -50.72
C VAL A 2 -54.11 16.41 -49.60
N HIS A 3 -53.41 15.83 -48.62
CA HIS A 3 -53.71 15.74 -47.16
C HIS A 3 -54.79 14.72 -46.69
N SER A 4 -54.69 14.07 -45.52
CA SER A 4 -53.79 14.17 -44.37
C SER A 4 -53.79 12.84 -43.57
N ILE A 5 -52.74 12.68 -42.77
CA ILE A 5 -52.39 11.61 -41.83
C ILE A 5 -53.35 11.51 -40.63
N SER A 6 -53.53 10.29 -40.10
CA SER A 6 -53.78 10.08 -38.67
C SER A 6 -53.21 8.72 -38.20
N ALA A 7 -52.16 8.78 -37.38
CA ALA A 7 -51.61 7.65 -36.62
C ALA A 7 -52.39 7.49 -35.29
N PRO A 8 -52.50 6.28 -34.73
CA PRO A 8 -51.88 6.04 -33.40
C PRO A 8 -51.47 4.54 -33.24
N LYS A 9 -50.74 4.03 -32.25
CA LYS A 9 -50.36 4.43 -30.90
C LYS A 9 -48.92 3.99 -30.66
N LYS A 10 -48.15 4.84 -29.98
CA LYS A 10 -46.83 4.53 -29.45
C LYS A 10 -46.98 3.46 -28.37
N THR A 11 -46.36 2.30 -28.58
CA THR A 11 -46.22 1.26 -27.56
C THR A 11 -45.36 1.81 -26.42
N ILE A 12 -45.88 1.61 -25.23
CA ILE A 12 -45.46 2.19 -23.96
C ILE A 12 -44.10 1.63 -23.55
N LEU A 13 -43.19 2.57 -23.29
CA LEU A 13 -42.17 2.60 -22.24
C LEU A 13 -42.06 1.32 -21.37
N SER A 14 -41.02 0.53 -21.58
CA SER A 14 -40.46 -0.34 -20.52
C SER A 14 -39.07 0.20 -20.17
N VAL A 15 -39.07 1.34 -19.49
CA VAL A 15 -37.98 1.78 -18.61
C VAL A 15 -38.31 1.16 -17.25
N PHE A 16 -37.30 0.76 -16.48
CA PHE A 16 -37.39 0.13 -15.14
C PHE A 16 -37.41 -1.41 -15.08
N THR A 17 -36.30 -2.06 -15.41
CA THR A 17 -35.76 -3.16 -14.57
C THR A 17 -34.38 -3.55 -15.06
N VAL A 18 -33.33 -2.89 -14.57
CA VAL A 18 -32.05 -3.43 -14.04
C VAL A 18 -31.26 -2.21 -13.54
N VAL A 19 -31.85 -1.47 -12.58
CA VAL A 19 -31.08 -0.63 -11.67
C VAL A 19 -31.04 -1.43 -10.38
N GLY A 20 -29.91 -2.06 -10.09
CA GLY A 20 -29.80 -2.84 -8.86
C GLY A 20 -28.66 -3.84 -8.80
N PHE A 21 -27.51 -3.60 -9.44
CA PHE A 21 -26.29 -4.38 -9.15
C PHE A 21 -24.98 -3.67 -9.55
N VAL A 22 -24.92 -2.33 -9.46
CA VAL A 22 -23.68 -1.56 -9.74
C VAL A 22 -23.30 -0.67 -8.55
N LEU A 23 -23.63 -1.11 -7.35
CA LEU A 23 -23.14 -0.53 -6.10
C LEU A 23 -22.59 -1.63 -5.18
N LEU A 24 -21.86 -2.59 -5.75
CA LEU A 24 -20.84 -3.28 -4.98
C LEU A 24 -19.72 -2.27 -4.74
N LEU A 25 -19.89 -1.48 -3.68
CA LEU A 25 -18.81 -0.88 -2.94
C LEU A 25 -17.72 -1.94 -2.83
N GLY A 26 -16.64 -1.75 -3.57
CA GLY A 26 -15.49 -2.64 -3.59
C GLY A 26 -14.80 -2.60 -2.23
N CYS A 27 -15.37 -3.28 -1.24
CA CYS A 27 -14.61 -3.79 -0.11
C CYS A 27 -13.62 -4.80 -0.73
N LYS A 28 -12.45 -4.31 -1.13
CA LYS A 28 -11.31 -5.18 -1.44
C LYS A 28 -10.98 -5.92 -0.15
N SER A 29 -11.54 -7.11 0.00
CA SER A 29 -11.19 -7.99 1.11
C SER A 29 -9.71 -8.33 1.00
N MET A 30 -9.04 -8.50 2.14
CA MET A 30 -7.68 -9.00 2.16
C MET A 30 -7.63 -10.36 1.44
N PRO A 31 -6.75 -10.57 0.45
CA PRO A 31 -6.58 -11.88 -0.19
C PRO A 31 -6.12 -12.94 0.83
N THR A 32 -6.32 -14.22 0.52
CA THR A 32 -5.78 -15.31 1.35
C THR A 32 -4.25 -15.28 1.33
N LEU A 33 -3.59 -15.83 2.35
CA LEU A 33 -2.12 -15.83 2.44
C LEU A 33 -1.47 -16.43 1.18
N GLU A 34 -1.99 -17.55 0.68
CA GLU A 34 -1.51 -18.19 -0.55
C GLU A 34 -1.64 -17.28 -1.78
N GLN A 35 -2.75 -16.53 -1.90
CA GLN A 35 -2.92 -15.55 -2.98
C GLN A 35 -1.93 -14.39 -2.83
N GLN A 36 -1.67 -13.93 -1.61
CA GLN A 36 -0.66 -12.90 -1.35
C GLN A 36 0.73 -13.38 -1.75
N GLU A 37 1.09 -14.62 -1.42
CA GLU A 37 2.37 -15.22 -1.80
C GLU A 37 2.51 -15.30 -3.33
N GLN A 38 1.45 -15.69 -4.04
CA GLN A 38 1.45 -15.68 -5.51
C GLN A 38 1.63 -14.28 -6.09
N LEU A 39 0.97 -13.27 -5.51
CA LEU A 39 1.16 -11.87 -5.89
C LEU A 39 2.62 -11.44 -5.69
N VAL A 40 3.22 -11.80 -4.55
CA VAL A 40 4.63 -11.49 -4.25
C VAL A 40 5.58 -12.23 -5.19
N GLN A 41 5.35 -13.51 -5.47
CA GLN A 41 6.16 -14.27 -6.43
C GLN A 41 6.17 -13.64 -7.83
N GLY A 42 5.03 -13.09 -8.26
CA GLY A 42 4.91 -12.35 -9.51
C GLY A 42 5.39 -10.89 -9.45
N GLU A 43 6.00 -10.45 -8.35
CA GLU A 43 6.33 -9.05 -8.04
C GLU A 43 5.16 -8.07 -8.14
N ASN A 44 3.92 -8.57 -8.06
CA ASN A 44 2.72 -7.75 -8.06
C ASN A 44 2.44 -7.26 -6.63
N LEU A 45 3.26 -6.32 -6.18
CA LEU A 45 3.26 -5.79 -4.82
C LEU A 45 2.10 -4.80 -4.59
N VAL A 46 0.87 -5.29 -4.58
CA VAL A 46 -0.33 -4.46 -4.39
C VAL A 46 -0.41 -3.97 -2.94
N LEU A 47 -0.53 -2.65 -2.77
CA LEU A 47 -0.68 -2.02 -1.46
C LEU A 47 -1.97 -2.50 -0.76
N ASP A 48 -1.94 -2.52 0.57
CA ASP A 48 -3.01 -2.95 1.49
C ASP A 48 -3.48 -4.41 1.36
N GLN A 49 -2.92 -5.16 0.41
CA GLN A 49 -3.30 -6.54 0.10
C GLN A 49 -2.20 -7.55 0.42
N ILE A 50 -1.00 -7.11 0.81
CA ILE A 50 0.14 -7.99 1.07
C ILE A 50 0.61 -7.78 2.50
N THR A 51 0.76 -8.89 3.23
CA THR A 51 1.37 -8.91 4.55
C THR A 51 2.88 -9.11 4.50
N SER A 52 3.58 -8.69 5.55
CA SER A 52 5.00 -8.99 5.73
C SER A 52 5.27 -10.50 5.73
N ARG A 53 4.37 -11.29 6.33
CA ARG A 53 4.41 -12.77 6.32
C ARG A 53 4.38 -13.33 4.90
N ALA A 54 3.48 -12.85 4.04
CA ALA A 54 3.41 -13.32 2.66
C ALA A 54 4.72 -13.07 1.90
N VAL A 55 5.38 -11.93 2.16
CA VAL A 55 6.68 -11.63 1.55
C VAL A 55 7.77 -12.58 2.03
N VAL A 56 7.85 -12.82 3.34
CA VAL A 56 8.83 -13.74 3.92
C VAL A 56 8.62 -15.16 3.39
N ASN A 57 7.37 -15.62 3.26
CA ASN A 57 7.06 -16.94 2.73
C ASN A 57 7.43 -17.07 1.24
N ALA A 58 7.13 -16.06 0.44
CA ALA A 58 7.35 -16.10 -1.01
C ALA A 58 8.82 -15.87 -1.42
N TRP A 59 9.54 -14.99 -0.74
CA TRP A 59 10.89 -14.56 -1.12
C TRP A 59 11.99 -14.96 -0.12
N GLY A 60 11.62 -15.50 1.03
CA GLY A 60 12.52 -15.69 2.17
C GLY A 60 12.63 -14.44 3.04
N GLY A 61 13.27 -14.59 4.20
CA GLY A 61 13.51 -13.48 5.13
C GLY A 61 14.28 -12.33 4.45
N PRO A 62 13.97 -11.06 4.78
CA PRO A 62 14.64 -9.93 4.17
C PRO A 62 16.12 -9.89 4.56
N PRO A 63 17.04 -9.65 3.62
CA PRO A 63 18.46 -9.48 3.94
C PRO A 63 18.71 -8.35 4.95
N PHE A 64 17.85 -7.34 4.95
CA PHE A 64 17.88 -6.25 5.92
C PHE A 64 16.47 -5.94 6.42
N TYR A 65 16.36 -5.79 7.73
CA TYR A 65 15.14 -5.52 8.48
C TYR A 65 15.34 -4.31 9.38
N HIS A 66 14.33 -3.44 9.47
CA HIS A 66 14.30 -2.34 10.42
C HIS A 66 12.88 -2.10 10.93
N SER A 67 12.75 -1.73 12.20
CA SER A 67 11.48 -1.36 12.80
C SER A 67 11.63 -0.07 13.59
N GLU A 68 10.65 0.81 13.40
CA GLU A 68 10.58 2.12 14.03
C GLU A 68 9.13 2.60 14.12
N PHE A 69 8.87 3.45 15.11
CA PHE A 69 7.72 4.33 15.12
C PHE A 69 7.90 5.40 14.05
N ALA A 70 7.13 5.32 12.97
CA ALA A 70 7.26 6.19 11.81
C ALA A 70 6.01 7.06 11.63
N TYR A 71 6.22 8.22 11.00
CA TYR A 71 5.16 9.10 10.51
C TYR A 71 4.99 8.89 9.00
N PHE A 72 3.76 8.87 8.54
CA PHE A 72 3.39 8.65 7.15
C PHE A 72 2.52 9.77 6.62
N PHE A 73 2.84 10.26 5.43
CA PHE A 73 1.95 11.12 4.66
C PHE A 73 0.94 10.26 3.90
N VAL A 74 -0.34 10.45 4.17
CA VAL A 74 -1.43 9.74 3.50
C VAL A 74 -1.76 10.45 2.19
N MET A 75 -1.56 9.74 1.08
CA MET A 75 -1.84 10.25 -0.26
C MET A 75 -3.32 10.07 -0.63
N PRO A 76 -3.84 10.80 -1.63
CA PRO A 76 -5.23 10.64 -2.07
C PRO A 76 -5.60 9.24 -2.57
N ASP A 77 -4.62 8.46 -3.04
CA ASP A 77 -4.78 7.06 -3.44
C ASP A 77 -4.65 6.06 -2.28
N LEU A 78 -4.59 6.58 -1.04
CA LEU A 78 -4.42 5.86 0.22
C LEU A 78 -3.05 5.23 0.42
N SER A 79 -2.10 5.41 -0.52
CA SER A 79 -0.71 5.04 -0.25
C SER A 79 -0.15 5.90 0.89
N MET A 80 0.75 5.33 1.69
CA MET A 80 1.33 6.01 2.84
C MET A 80 2.83 6.16 2.62
N ILE A 81 3.30 7.39 2.42
CA ILE A 81 4.71 7.65 2.19
C ILE A 81 5.39 7.89 3.54
N PRO A 82 6.36 7.06 3.96
CA PRO A 82 7.07 7.28 5.22
C PRO A 82 7.89 8.56 5.16
N ARG A 83 7.92 9.30 6.28
CA ARG A 83 8.63 10.58 6.39
C ARG A 83 10.11 10.46 6.02
N SER A 84 10.75 9.33 6.29
CA SER A 84 12.15 9.03 5.95
C SER A 84 12.44 9.05 4.44
N ARG A 85 11.40 8.99 3.59
CA ARG A 85 11.51 9.05 2.11
C ARG A 85 11.21 10.43 1.52
N VAL A 86 10.95 11.42 2.37
CA VAL A 86 10.69 12.80 1.95
C VAL A 86 11.86 13.68 2.38
N ALA A 87 12.28 14.61 1.51
CA ALA A 87 13.33 15.56 1.84
C ALA A 87 12.97 16.41 3.07
N MET A 88 13.98 16.92 3.77
CA MET A 88 13.76 17.66 5.01
C MET A 88 13.06 19.00 4.74
N GLY A 89 11.97 19.26 5.47
CA GLY A 89 11.17 20.47 5.30
C GLY A 89 10.18 20.43 4.13
N GLU A 90 10.15 19.32 3.39
CA GLU A 90 9.23 19.13 2.27
C GLU A 90 8.05 18.21 2.64
N VAL A 91 7.03 18.22 1.78
CA VAL A 91 5.90 17.29 1.80
C VAL A 91 5.77 16.62 0.43
N PRO A 92 5.22 15.41 0.34
CA PRO A 92 4.98 14.78 -0.95
C PRO A 92 4.08 15.63 -1.85
N LYS A 93 4.42 15.69 -3.13
CA LYS A 93 3.59 16.38 -4.12
C LYS A 93 2.20 15.73 -4.20
N GLY A 94 1.15 16.53 -4.07
CA GLY A 94 -0.23 16.06 -4.12
C GLY A 94 -0.77 15.54 -2.78
N TRP A 95 0.00 15.65 -1.70
CA TRP A 95 -0.48 15.39 -0.35
C TRP A 95 -1.58 16.38 0.07
N SER A 96 -2.62 15.87 0.73
CA SER A 96 -3.83 16.63 1.09
C SER A 96 -3.98 16.92 2.60
N GLY A 97 -2.95 16.63 3.41
CA GLY A 97 -2.92 16.95 4.84
C GLY A 97 -3.07 15.75 5.79
N GLY A 98 -3.40 14.55 5.29
CA GLY A 98 -3.56 13.36 6.13
C GLY A 98 -2.21 12.81 6.63
N VAL A 99 -2.09 12.55 7.92
CA VAL A 99 -0.90 11.92 8.53
C VAL A 99 -1.32 10.75 9.38
N HIS A 100 -0.58 9.64 9.27
CA HIS A 100 -0.66 8.49 10.18
C HIS A 100 0.66 8.34 10.93
N ALA A 101 0.63 7.72 12.10
CA ALA A 101 1.82 7.42 12.87
C ALA A 101 1.65 6.10 13.63
N GLY A 102 2.73 5.35 13.78
CA GLY A 102 2.73 4.10 14.54
C GLY A 102 3.92 3.23 14.20
N GLU A 103 3.93 2.04 14.80
CA GLU A 103 4.96 1.04 14.57
C GLU A 103 4.95 0.56 13.12
N SER A 104 6.12 0.57 12.52
CA SER A 104 6.30 0.17 11.14
C SER A 104 7.49 -0.76 10.99
N VAL A 105 7.46 -1.52 9.90
CA VAL A 105 8.49 -2.50 9.58
C VAL A 105 8.95 -2.28 8.14
N TYR A 106 10.24 -2.21 7.95
CA TYR A 106 10.90 -2.01 6.66
C TYR A 106 11.67 -3.27 6.27
N PHE A 107 11.41 -3.77 5.08
CA PHE A 107 12.18 -4.83 4.44
C PHE A 107 12.93 -4.26 3.24
N ALA A 108 14.23 -4.51 3.18
CA ALA A 108 15.04 -4.20 2.00
C ALA A 108 15.61 -5.49 1.39
N TYR A 109 15.34 -5.67 0.09
CA TYR A 109 15.88 -6.76 -0.73
C TYR A 109 16.76 -6.17 -1.84
N PRO A 110 18.06 -5.86 -1.59
CA PRO A 110 18.93 -5.24 -2.59
C PRO A 110 19.04 -6.03 -3.89
N ASP A 111 19.09 -7.36 -3.81
CA ASP A 111 19.19 -8.22 -5.00
C ASP A 111 17.91 -8.22 -5.85
N ARG A 112 16.79 -7.81 -5.27
CA ARG A 112 15.50 -7.61 -5.98
C ARG A 112 15.21 -6.13 -6.28
N GLY A 113 16.02 -5.21 -5.76
CA GLY A 113 15.83 -3.76 -5.93
C GLY A 113 14.58 -3.20 -5.23
N TRP A 114 14.09 -3.85 -4.16
CA TRP A 114 12.85 -3.45 -3.49
C TRP A 114 13.08 -2.98 -2.04
N LEU A 115 12.55 -1.79 -1.72
CA LEU A 115 12.21 -1.36 -0.36
C LEU A 115 10.70 -1.54 -0.16
N LEU A 116 10.31 -2.25 0.89
CA LEU A 116 8.92 -2.48 1.27
C LEU A 116 8.69 -1.98 2.69
N VAL A 117 7.58 -1.30 2.92
CA VAL A 117 7.23 -0.77 4.24
C VAL A 117 5.84 -1.21 4.62
N PHE A 118 5.76 -1.77 5.81
CA PHE A 118 4.55 -2.32 6.39
C PHE A 118 4.11 -1.49 7.58
N PHE A 119 2.82 -1.23 7.65
CA PHE A 119 2.13 -0.56 8.75
C PHE A 119 0.84 -1.35 9.04
N ASP A 120 0.55 -1.63 10.31
CA ASP A 120 -0.54 -2.52 10.73
C ASP A 120 -0.57 -3.85 9.92
N GLU A 121 0.62 -4.47 9.79
CA GLU A 121 0.87 -5.72 9.05
C GLU A 121 0.59 -5.68 7.54
N ARG A 122 0.27 -4.51 6.96
CA ARG A 122 -0.05 -4.33 5.54
C ARG A 122 1.02 -3.56 4.81
N LEU A 123 1.30 -3.93 3.56
CA LEU A 123 2.19 -3.18 2.69
C LEU A 123 1.56 -1.83 2.34
N VAL A 124 2.13 -0.74 2.84
CA VAL A 124 1.61 0.62 2.62
C VAL A 124 2.49 1.48 1.73
N TYR A 125 3.75 1.07 1.55
CA TYR A 125 4.71 1.72 0.66
C TYR A 125 5.63 0.68 0.01
N ARG A 126 5.98 0.94 -1.24
CA ARG A 126 7.02 0.19 -1.96
C ARG A 126 7.76 1.11 -2.90
N GLU A 127 9.04 0.87 -3.05
CA GLU A 127 9.90 1.66 -3.91
C GLU A 127 10.93 0.76 -4.59
N LYS A 128 11.08 0.92 -5.91
CA LYS A 128 12.22 0.35 -6.62
C LYS A 128 13.41 1.27 -6.44
N LEU A 129 14.53 0.72 -5.98
CA LEU A 129 15.77 1.43 -5.74
C LEU A 129 16.93 0.63 -6.32
N GLN A 130 18.02 1.31 -6.65
CA GLN A 130 19.24 0.62 -7.05
C GLN A 130 19.83 -0.15 -5.85
N PRO A 131 20.52 -1.29 -6.09
CA PRO A 131 21.09 -2.08 -5.00
C PRO A 131 21.99 -1.28 -4.06
N ASP A 132 22.75 -0.32 -4.59
CA ASP A 132 23.66 0.53 -3.81
C ASP A 132 22.91 1.55 -2.94
N GLU A 133 21.77 2.06 -3.42
CA GLU A 133 20.90 2.94 -2.65
C GLU A 133 20.28 2.19 -1.47
N LEU A 134 19.79 0.97 -1.70
CA LEU A 134 19.28 0.09 -0.64
C LEU A 134 20.36 -0.24 0.39
N ARG A 135 21.58 -0.57 -0.04
CA ARG A 135 22.71 -0.84 0.87
C ARG A 135 23.11 0.40 1.68
N THR A 136 23.01 1.58 1.09
CA THR A 136 23.29 2.84 1.80
C THR A 136 22.24 3.12 2.85
N LEU A 137 20.97 2.93 2.49
CA LEU A 137 19.83 3.07 3.38
C LEU A 137 19.94 2.11 4.59
N THR A 138 20.28 0.85 4.36
CA THR A 138 20.37 -0.16 5.44
C THR A 138 21.57 0.07 6.37
N LYS A 139 22.65 0.70 5.89
CA LYS A 139 23.74 1.18 6.77
C LYS A 139 23.26 2.26 7.74
N GLY A 140 22.36 3.14 7.30
CA GLY A 140 21.70 4.13 8.16
C GLY A 140 20.94 3.47 9.30
N TRP A 141 20.12 2.46 8.99
CA TRP A 141 19.39 1.67 10.00
C TRP A 141 20.33 1.00 11.01
N ALA A 142 21.42 0.39 10.53
CA ALA A 142 22.39 -0.26 11.39
C ALA A 142 23.14 0.74 12.29
N TYR A 143 23.31 1.98 11.85
CA TYR A 143 23.86 3.06 12.65
C TYR A 143 22.87 3.48 13.75
N GLU A 144 21.61 3.76 13.40
CA GLU A 144 20.56 4.16 14.34
C GLU A 144 20.30 3.11 15.43
N ALA A 145 20.31 1.82 15.06
CA ALA A 145 20.14 0.72 16.00
C ALA A 145 21.18 0.72 17.14
N ARG A 146 22.37 1.28 16.93
CA ARG A 146 23.42 1.39 17.97
C ARG A 146 23.05 2.40 19.06
N PHE A 147 22.21 3.38 18.74
CA PHE A 147 21.80 4.42 19.66
C PHE A 147 20.48 4.10 20.38
N LYS A 148 19.74 3.06 19.96
CA LYS A 148 18.53 2.56 20.66
C LYS A 148 18.83 1.80 21.96
N THR A 149 19.98 2.02 22.59
CA THR A 149 20.37 1.31 23.81
C THR A 149 19.72 1.91 25.07
N GLY A 150 18.66 1.27 25.56
CA GLY A 150 18.45 1.11 27.01
C GLY A 150 17.34 1.88 27.73
N ILE A 151 16.26 2.33 27.09
CA ILE A 151 15.10 2.92 27.84
C ILE A 151 13.82 2.05 27.78
N ASP A 152 13.73 1.09 26.85
CA ASP A 152 12.48 0.31 26.63
C ASP A 152 12.54 -1.14 27.14
N GLU A 153 13.67 -1.59 27.68
CA GLU A 153 13.87 -2.99 28.09
C GLU A 153 13.33 -3.31 29.51
N SER A 154 12.87 -2.31 30.27
CA SER A 154 12.39 -2.48 31.65
C SER A 154 10.88 -2.71 31.80
N SER A 155 10.16 -2.94 30.71
CA SER A 155 8.69 -3.09 30.75
C SER A 155 8.23 -4.35 30.01
N ARG A 156 8.65 -5.52 30.50
CA ARG A 156 7.91 -6.77 30.29
C ARG A 156 7.62 -7.43 31.64
N PRO A 157 6.34 -7.70 31.98
CA PRO A 157 5.99 -8.58 33.08
C PRO A 157 6.38 -10.04 32.78
#